data_AF-A0A7V3I891-F1
#
_entry.id   AF-A0A7V3I891-F1
#
_cell.length_a   1.000
_cell.length_b   1.000
_cell.length_c   1.000
_cell.angle_alpha   90.00
_cell.angle_beta   90.00
_cell.angle_gamma   90.00
#
_symmetry.space_group_name_H-M   'P 1'
#
loop_
_entity.id
_entity.type
_entity.pdbx_description
1 polymer ?
#
loop_
_entity_poly.entity_id
_entity_poly.type
_entity_poly.pdbx_seq_one_letter_code
_entity_poly.pdbx_strand_id
1 'polypeptide(L)'
;MARTQNSGGLPTRWRHEQLSVAIAATEMSGSDSRELVLRLVGTSHGYGRPVFPHTSDGLLICDEDAEVVQHALGLFDIGEWDEVIESTDERWGVWGCAYLEALLRAADGQVSGEGR
;
A
#
# COMPACT_ATOMS: atom_id res chain seq x y z
N MET A 1 9.26 -23.53 -4.84
CA MET A 1 8.12 -23.70 -5.75
C MET A 1 8.24 -22.66 -6.86
N ALA A 2 7.91 -22.99 -8.12
CA ALA A 2 7.98 -22.01 -9.20
C ALA A 2 6.87 -20.95 -9.02
N ARG A 3 7.26 -19.68 -8.92
CA ARG A 3 6.36 -18.54 -8.67
C ARG A 3 5.55 -18.28 -9.96
N THR A 4 4.22 -18.36 -9.90
CA THR A 4 3.36 -18.12 -11.07
C THR A 4 3.40 -16.64 -11.45
N GLN A 5 3.97 -16.33 -12.62
CA GLN A 5 4.13 -14.97 -13.13
C GLN A 5 3.08 -14.64 -14.20
N ASN A 6 2.71 -13.38 -14.29
CA ASN A 6 1.93 -12.84 -15.41
C ASN A 6 2.83 -12.58 -16.63
N SER A 7 2.26 -12.15 -17.74
CA SER A 7 2.99 -11.89 -18.99
C SER A 7 4.09 -10.83 -18.87
N GLY A 8 4.10 -10.03 -17.80
CA GLY A 8 5.12 -9.02 -17.50
C GLY A 8 6.19 -9.49 -16.51
N GLY A 9 6.24 -10.77 -16.15
CA GLY A 9 7.22 -11.32 -15.21
C GLY A 9 6.91 -11.06 -13.74
N LEU A 10 5.78 -10.40 -13.44
CA LEU A 10 5.35 -10.11 -12.07
C LEU A 10 4.51 -11.23 -11.49
N PRO A 11 4.50 -11.41 -10.16
CA PRO A 11 3.58 -12.33 -9.49
C PRO A 11 2.13 -12.13 -9.92
N THR A 12 1.39 -13.22 -10.03
CA THR A 12 -0.03 -13.14 -10.40
C THR A 12 -0.80 -12.28 -9.38
N ARG A 13 -1.64 -11.34 -9.84
CA ARG A 13 -2.34 -10.34 -9.01
C ARG A 13 -1.42 -9.37 -8.25
N TRP A 14 -0.18 -9.18 -8.67
CA TRP A 14 0.69 -8.14 -8.12
C TRP A 14 0.03 -6.76 -8.21
N ARG A 15 0.19 -5.96 -7.15
CA ARG A 15 -0.43 -4.64 -7.00
C ARG A 15 0.67 -3.63 -6.68
N HIS A 16 0.80 -2.61 -7.53
CA HIS A 16 1.81 -1.56 -7.29
C HIS A 16 1.52 -0.78 -6.01
N GLU A 17 0.25 -0.55 -5.68
CA GLU A 17 -0.13 0.14 -4.44
C GLU A 17 0.41 -0.56 -3.18
N GLN A 18 0.55 -1.88 -3.20
CA GLN A 18 1.12 -2.63 -2.07
C GLN A 18 2.62 -2.33 -1.88
N LEU A 19 3.38 -2.32 -2.98
CA LEU A 19 4.80 -1.92 -2.93
C LEU A 19 4.94 -0.45 -2.56
N SER A 20 4.07 0.41 -3.09
CA SER A 20 4.05 1.83 -2.76
C SER A 20 3.84 2.11 -1.26
N VAL A 21 3.09 1.28 -0.52
CA VAL A 21 2.98 1.42 0.94
C VAL A 21 4.32 1.16 1.62
N ALA A 22 5.05 0.10 1.24
CA ALA A 22 6.35 -0.19 1.82
C ALA A 22 7.37 0.93 1.55
N ILE A 23 7.34 1.50 0.34
CA ILE A 23 8.16 2.67 0.00
C ILE A 23 7.70 3.90 0.79
N ALA A 24 6.41 4.19 0.87
CA ALA A 24 5.91 5.34 1.63
C ALA A 24 6.27 5.24 3.13
N ALA A 25 6.43 4.03 3.68
CA ALA A 25 6.81 3.84 5.06
C ALA A 25 8.23 4.33 5.37
N THR A 26 9.17 4.26 4.42
CA THR A 26 10.55 4.80 4.59
C THR A 26 10.50 6.31 4.77
N GLU A 27 9.70 6.99 3.96
CA GLU A 27 9.57 8.46 3.95
C GLU A 27 8.75 9.02 5.11
N MET A 28 7.90 8.19 5.73
CA MET A 28 6.96 8.61 6.77
C MET A 28 7.44 8.32 8.20
N SER A 29 8.69 7.90 8.37
CA SER A 29 9.30 7.65 9.67
C SER A 29 9.19 8.87 10.60
N GLY A 30 8.46 8.70 11.72
CA GLY A 30 8.28 9.75 12.74
C GLY A 30 7.20 10.81 12.43
N SER A 31 6.41 10.64 11.37
CA SER A 31 5.31 11.55 11.03
C SER A 31 3.99 11.18 11.72
N ASP A 32 3.30 12.15 12.32
CA ASP A 32 1.97 11.96 12.94
C ASP A 32 0.86 11.58 11.94
N SER A 33 1.13 11.74 10.63
CA SER A 33 0.22 11.40 9.54
C SER A 33 0.57 10.08 8.86
N ARG A 34 1.57 9.36 9.37
CA ARG A 34 2.10 8.13 8.75
C ARG A 34 0.98 7.15 8.40
N GLU A 35 0.17 6.77 9.35
CA GLU A 35 -0.86 5.73 9.18
C GLU A 35 -1.91 6.15 8.16
N LEU A 36 -2.30 7.43 8.16
CA LEU A 36 -3.23 7.96 7.17
C LEU A 36 -2.63 7.90 5.76
N VAL A 37 -1.38 8.33 5.58
CA VAL A 37 -0.71 8.28 4.27
C VAL A 37 -0.58 6.85 3.78
N LEU A 38 -0.15 5.91 4.63
CA LEU A 38 -0.03 4.50 4.27
C LEU A 38 -1.37 3.92 3.84
N ARG A 39 -2.44 4.18 4.59
CA ARG A 39 -3.79 3.77 4.19
C ARG A 39 -4.18 4.31 2.83
N LEU A 40 -4.01 5.62 2.60
CA LEU A 40 -4.41 6.26 1.36
C LEU A 40 -3.63 5.71 0.15
N VAL A 41 -2.33 5.49 0.30
CA VAL A 41 -1.49 4.86 -0.73
C VAL A 41 -1.97 3.44 -1.01
N GLY A 42 -2.12 2.62 0.04
CA GLY A 42 -2.47 1.20 -0.09
C GLY A 42 -3.91 0.92 -0.54
N THR A 43 -4.78 1.92 -0.44
CA THR A 43 -6.18 1.83 -0.88
C THR A 43 -6.46 2.66 -2.13
N SER A 44 -5.43 3.19 -2.81
CA SER A 44 -5.57 4.02 -4.03
C SER A 44 -6.42 3.33 -5.12
N HIS A 45 -6.27 2.02 -5.30
CA HIS A 45 -7.05 1.17 -6.20
C HIS A 45 -8.06 0.26 -5.46
N GLY A 46 -8.08 0.35 -4.13
CA GLY A 46 -9.08 -0.27 -3.26
C GLY A 46 -8.79 -1.71 -2.85
N TYR A 47 -7.68 -2.33 -3.29
CA TYR A 47 -7.37 -3.72 -2.89
C TYR A 47 -6.79 -3.82 -1.48
N GLY A 48 -6.18 -2.75 -0.94
CA GLY A 48 -5.71 -2.73 0.45
C GLY A 48 -6.83 -2.72 1.50
N ARG A 49 -8.09 -2.46 1.13
CA ARG A 49 -9.23 -2.39 2.08
C ARG A 49 -9.53 -3.73 2.79
N PRO A 50 -9.70 -4.86 2.07
CA PRO A 50 -9.90 -6.15 2.73
C PRO A 50 -8.59 -6.69 3.32
N VAL A 51 -7.60 -6.94 2.48
CA VAL A 51 -6.23 -7.37 2.79
C VAL A 51 -5.42 -7.34 1.49
N PHE A 52 -4.11 -7.22 1.59
CA PHE A 52 -3.24 -7.37 0.44
C PHE A 52 -3.07 -8.85 0.03
N PRO A 53 -2.88 -9.13 -1.29
CA PRO A 53 -2.80 -10.49 -1.80
C PRO A 53 -1.41 -11.14 -1.64
N HIS A 54 -0.36 -10.36 -1.38
CA HIS A 54 1.02 -10.85 -1.30
C HIS A 54 1.62 -10.63 0.08
N THR A 55 2.50 -11.52 0.50
CA THR A 55 3.49 -11.26 1.56
C THR A 55 4.70 -10.53 0.98
N SER A 56 5.67 -10.13 1.81
CA SER A 56 6.93 -9.52 1.32
C SER A 56 7.65 -10.38 0.27
N ASP A 57 7.78 -11.70 0.48
CA ASP A 57 8.40 -12.63 -0.50
C ASP A 57 7.68 -12.64 -1.86
N GLY A 58 6.35 -12.49 -1.82
CA GLY A 58 5.50 -12.43 -3.01
C GLY A 58 5.42 -11.03 -3.64
N LEU A 59 5.71 -9.98 -2.90
CA LEU A 59 5.61 -8.58 -3.32
C LEU A 59 6.92 -8.07 -3.94
N LEU A 60 8.02 -8.31 -3.24
CA LEU A 60 9.33 -7.76 -3.58
C LEU A 60 9.90 -8.50 -4.78
N ILE A 61 10.51 -7.74 -5.66
CA ILE A 61 11.29 -8.21 -6.80
C ILE A 61 12.77 -8.06 -6.38
N CYS A 62 13.70 -8.72 -7.06
CA CYS A 62 15.12 -8.64 -6.70
C CYS A 62 15.61 -7.18 -6.62
N ASP A 63 16.50 -6.91 -5.66
CA ASP A 63 17.25 -5.65 -5.49
C ASP A 63 16.51 -4.44 -4.85
N GLU A 64 15.47 -4.66 -4.04
CA GLU A 64 14.83 -3.59 -3.24
C GLU A 64 15.72 -3.11 -2.08
N ASP A 65 15.59 -1.83 -1.72
CA ASP A 65 16.32 -1.23 -0.59
C ASP A 65 15.99 -1.92 0.74
N ALA A 66 17.00 -2.09 1.59
CA ALA A 66 16.86 -2.83 2.85
C ALA A 66 15.76 -2.30 3.78
N GLU A 67 15.53 -0.98 3.76
CA GLU A 67 14.46 -0.34 4.55
C GLU A 67 13.08 -0.66 4.00
N VAL A 68 12.92 -0.68 2.67
CA VAL A 68 11.68 -1.11 1.99
C VAL A 68 11.39 -2.57 2.32
N VAL A 69 12.41 -3.43 2.29
CA VAL A 69 12.28 -4.84 2.69
C VAL A 69 11.80 -4.97 4.13
N GLN A 70 12.38 -4.21 5.06
CA GLN A 70 11.98 -4.21 6.47
C GLN A 70 10.53 -3.79 6.66
N HIS A 71 10.10 -2.70 6.01
CA HIS A 71 8.71 -2.25 6.09
C HIS A 71 7.75 -3.23 5.43
N ALA A 72 8.11 -3.84 4.30
CA ALA A 72 7.27 -4.85 3.66
C ALA A 72 7.02 -6.05 4.58
N LEU A 73 8.04 -6.51 5.32
CA LEU A 73 7.90 -7.57 6.33
C LEU A 73 6.95 -7.13 7.46
N GLY A 74 7.16 -5.93 8.00
CA GLY A 74 6.30 -5.33 9.03
C GLY A 74 4.82 -5.31 8.61
N LEU A 75 4.57 -4.67 7.48
CA LEU A 75 3.24 -4.41 6.97
C LEU A 75 2.51 -5.68 6.52
N PHE A 76 3.20 -6.61 5.84
CA PHE A 76 2.52 -7.68 5.10
C PHE A 76 2.75 -9.09 5.63
N ASP A 77 3.69 -9.28 6.58
CA ASP A 77 3.97 -10.59 7.16
C ASP A 77 3.63 -10.67 8.66
N ILE A 78 3.67 -9.55 9.39
CA ILE A 78 3.44 -9.52 10.84
C ILE A 78 2.22 -8.72 11.29
N GLY A 79 1.47 -8.11 10.36
CA GLY A 79 0.16 -7.50 10.63
C GLY A 79 0.16 -5.99 10.86
N GLU A 80 1.27 -5.26 10.66
CA GLU A 80 1.27 -3.79 10.83
C GLU A 80 0.30 -3.09 9.85
N TRP A 81 -0.04 -3.70 8.71
CA TRP A 81 -1.08 -3.17 7.83
C TRP A 81 -2.46 -3.15 8.49
N ASP A 82 -2.79 -4.19 9.26
CA ASP A 82 -4.08 -4.27 9.95
C ASP A 82 -4.15 -3.17 11.03
N GLU A 83 -3.05 -2.91 11.74
CA GLU A 83 -2.94 -1.80 12.69
C GLU A 83 -3.09 -0.43 12.02
N VAL A 84 -2.56 -0.25 10.80
CA VAL A 84 -2.75 0.98 10.01
C VAL A 84 -4.24 1.18 9.68
N ILE A 85 -4.95 0.13 9.28
CA ILE A 85 -6.38 0.22 8.98
C ILE A 85 -7.20 0.50 10.25
N GLU A 86 -6.95 -0.22 11.34
CA GLU A 86 -7.66 -0.07 12.61
C GLU A 86 -7.47 1.33 13.19
N SER A 87 -6.21 1.78 13.33
CA SER A 87 -5.89 3.09 13.92
C SER A 87 -6.47 4.26 13.12
N THR A 88 -6.55 4.14 11.80
CA THR A 88 -7.16 5.18 10.95
C THR A 88 -8.69 5.14 11.01
N ASP A 89 -9.31 3.96 11.10
CA ASP A 89 -10.75 3.85 11.33
C ASP A 89 -11.16 4.43 12.69
N GLU A 90 -10.37 4.19 13.75
CA GLU A 90 -10.60 4.79 15.08
C GLU A 90 -10.47 6.31 15.05
N ARG A 91 -9.43 6.83 14.37
CA ARG A 91 -9.11 8.25 14.39
C ARG A 91 -10.00 9.09 13.47
N TRP A 92 -10.39 8.57 12.31
CA TRP A 92 -11.09 9.33 11.27
C TRP A 92 -12.52 8.82 11.00
N GLY A 93 -12.86 7.63 11.49
CA GLY A 93 -14.12 6.96 11.21
C GLY A 93 -14.19 6.42 9.78
N VAL A 94 -14.95 5.34 9.60
CA VAL A 94 -15.11 4.65 8.31
C VAL A 94 -15.54 5.59 7.16
N TRP A 95 -16.38 6.58 7.45
CA TRP A 95 -16.84 7.56 6.46
C TRP A 95 -15.78 8.63 6.14
N GLY A 96 -14.99 9.05 7.14
CA GLY A 96 -13.89 9.99 6.94
C GLY A 96 -12.80 9.36 6.08
N CYS A 97 -12.42 8.12 6.37
CA CYS A 97 -11.51 7.35 5.54
C CYS A 97 -12.05 7.19 4.11
N ALA A 98 -13.30 6.75 3.94
CA ALA A 98 -13.90 6.58 2.63
C ALA A 98 -13.91 7.88 1.80
N TYR A 99 -14.15 9.03 2.45
CA TYR A 99 -14.09 10.34 1.79
C TYR A 99 -12.67 10.69 1.32
N LEU A 100 -11.66 10.53 2.19
CA LEU A 100 -10.27 10.85 1.84
C LEU A 100 -9.72 9.92 0.75
N GLU A 101 -10.06 8.64 0.80
CA GLU A 101 -9.71 7.67 -0.24
C GLU A 101 -10.38 8.00 -1.58
N ALA A 102 -11.63 8.45 -1.57
CA ALA A 102 -12.32 8.90 -2.78
C ALA A 102 -11.67 10.18 -3.35
N LEU A 103 -11.29 11.12 -2.48
CA LEU A 103 -10.61 12.34 -2.87
C LEU A 103 -9.24 12.06 -3.51
N LEU A 104 -8.41 11.21 -2.89
CA LEU A 104 -7.12 10.85 -3.45
C LEU A 104 -7.28 10.16 -4.82
N ARG A 105 -8.21 9.21 -4.94
CA ARG A 105 -8.48 8.52 -6.21
C ARG A 105 -8.94 9.48 -7.31
N ALA A 106 -9.77 10.46 -6.98
CA ALA A 106 -10.18 11.48 -7.94
C ALA A 106 -8.99 12.35 -8.39
N ALA A 107 -8.12 12.73 -7.47
CA ALA A 107 -6.91 13.49 -7.78
C ALA A 107 -5.93 12.70 -8.66
N ASP A 108 -5.66 11.44 -8.32
CA ASP A 108 -4.78 10.56 -9.09
C ASP A 108 -5.30 10.32 -10.53
N GLY A 109 -6.61 10.07 -10.66
CA GLY A 109 -7.25 9.92 -11.96
C GLY A 109 -7.21 11.20 -12.81
N GLN A 110 -7.37 12.37 -12.17
CA GLN A 110 -7.28 13.66 -12.84
C GLN A 110 -5.85 13.90 -13.37
N VAL A 111 -4.83 13.74 -12.53
CA VAL A 111 -3.42 13.93 -12.92
C VAL A 111 -3.02 12.96 -14.03
N SER A 112 -3.42 11.69 -13.93
CA SER A 112 -3.18 10.68 -14.95
C SER A 112 -3.81 11.03 -16.30
N GLY A 113 -4.99 11.65 -16.30
CA GLY A 113 -5.67 12.12 -17.51
C GLY A 113 -5.02 13.33 -18.18
N GLU A 114 -4.22 14.11 -17.43
CA GLU A 114 -3.51 15.29 -17.94
C GLU A 114 -2.21 14.95 -18.69
N GLY A 115 -1.74 13.70 -18.61
CA GLY A 115 -0.61 13.19 -19.40
C GLY A 115 0.75 13.81 -19.07
N ARG A 116 0.95 14.24 -17.82
CA ARG A 116 2.25 14.69 -17.31
C ARG A 116 3.06 13.56 -16.69
#